data_AF-A0AAX3F0X1-F1
#
_entry.id   AF-A0AAX3F0X1-F1
#
_cell.length_a   1.000
_cell.length_b   1.000
_cell.length_c   1.000
_cell.angle_alpha   90.00
_cell.angle_beta   90.00
_cell.angle_gamma   90.00
#
_symmetry.space_group_name_H-M   'P 1'
#
loop_
_entity.id
_entity.type
_entity.pdbx_description
1 polymer ?
#
loop_
_entity_poly.entity_id
_entity_poly.type
_entity_poly.pdbx_seq_one_letter_code
_entity_poly.pdbx_strand_id
1 'polypeptide(L)'
;MWKKLSLYLKREIKSKYFISVVLTYLICYALALGFFLLINEFSLKQKNSLIDVFTTVSVIFTAVLLLILIFRFGFLKNLFTFFKKNHENTKKLRQEYKSKKLSYEEKQAYKYLNQQKEAKKAAKKPKVKTSNFPFVFIALLSLIITIIVAIISFNL
;
A
#
# COMPACT_ATOMS: atom_id res chain seq x y z
N MET A 1 0.39 30.40 5.36
CA MET A 1 0.23 28.97 4.96
C MET A 1 1.36 28.09 5.49
N TRP A 2 2.63 28.48 5.28
CA TRP A 2 3.83 27.77 5.72
C TRP A 2 3.92 27.40 7.21
N LYS A 3 3.51 28.29 8.13
CA LYS A 3 3.47 27.98 9.58
C LYS A 3 2.52 26.83 9.94
N LYS A 4 1.38 26.70 9.24
CA LYS A 4 0.43 25.59 9.48
C LYS A 4 0.98 24.27 8.95
N LEU A 5 1.59 24.30 7.76
CA LEU A 5 2.24 23.13 7.17
C LEU A 5 3.40 22.63 8.05
N SER A 6 4.26 23.53 8.55
CA SER A 6 5.39 23.15 9.38
C SER A 6 4.97 22.55 10.73
N LEU A 7 3.92 23.08 11.35
CA LEU A 7 3.34 22.49 12.58
C LEU A 7 2.75 21.11 12.32
N TYR A 8 2.05 20.93 11.19
CA TYR A 8 1.50 19.63 10.79
C TYR A 8 2.61 18.59 10.58
N LEU A 9 3.64 18.93 9.80
CA LEU A 9 4.79 18.05 9.55
C LEU A 9 5.54 17.69 10.84
N LYS A 10 5.79 18.68 11.71
CA LYS A 10 6.42 18.42 13.02
C LYS A 10 5.61 17.43 13.87
N ARG A 11 4.29 17.52 13.84
CA ARG A 11 3.42 16.59 14.57
C ARG A 11 3.44 15.18 13.98
N GLU A 12 3.38 15.05 12.66
CA GLU A 12 3.42 13.75 11.99
C GLU A 12 4.78 13.06 12.20
N ILE A 13 5.90 13.78 12.08
CA ILE A 13 7.26 13.24 12.28
C ILE A 13 7.45 12.76 13.73
N LYS A 14 6.89 13.47 14.71
CA LYS A 14 6.94 13.07 16.13
C LYS A 14 5.96 11.94 16.49
N SER A 15 5.10 11.51 15.55
CA SER A 15 4.13 10.47 15.86
C SER A 15 4.82 9.12 16.08
N LYS A 16 4.38 8.37 17.11
CA LYS A 16 4.87 7.00 17.37
C LYS A 16 4.71 6.11 16.14
N TYR A 17 3.65 6.33 15.35
CA TYR A 17 3.41 5.61 14.11
C TYR A 17 4.48 5.88 13.06
N PHE A 18 4.83 7.15 12.83
CA PHE A 18 5.91 7.53 11.91
C PHE A 18 7.23 6.90 12.33
N ILE A 19 7.61 7.06 13.60
CA ILE A 19 8.86 6.51 14.15
C ILE A 19 8.90 4.99 13.97
N SER A 20 7.82 4.27 14.30
CA SER A 20 7.75 2.83 14.13
C SER A 20 7.94 2.40 12.67
N VAL A 21 7.27 3.06 11.71
CA VAL A 21 7.41 2.73 10.29
C VAL A 21 8.82 2.99 9.78
N VAL A 22 9.41 4.14 10.13
CA VAL A 22 10.78 4.51 9.73
C VAL A 22 11.79 3.53 10.33
N LEU A 23 11.65 3.17 11.60
CA LEU A 23 12.55 2.25 12.29
C LEU A 23 12.47 0.84 11.69
N THR A 24 11.27 0.33 11.41
CA THR A 24 11.10 -0.95 10.70
C THR A 24 11.76 -0.91 9.32
N TYR A 25 11.59 0.18 8.57
CA TYR A 25 12.24 0.34 7.27
C TYR A 25 13.77 0.28 7.38
N LEU A 26 14.36 1.04 8.32
CA LEU A 26 15.82 1.07 8.51
C LEU A 26 16.37 -0.31 8.91
N ILE A 27 15.67 -1.04 9.78
CA ILE A 27 16.07 -2.39 10.18
C ILE A 27 16.02 -3.33 8.96
N CYS A 28 14.93 -3.34 8.20
CA CYS A 28 14.81 -4.17 7.01
C CYS A 28 15.89 -3.84 5.98
N TYR A 29 16.18 -2.55 5.78
CA TYR A 29 17.21 -2.09 4.86
C TYR A 29 18.60 -2.55 5.30
N ALA A 30 18.95 -2.37 6.58
CA ALA A 30 20.24 -2.81 7.13
C ALA A 30 20.41 -4.33 7.05
N LEU A 31 19.36 -5.10 7.34
CA LEU A 31 19.39 -6.56 7.22
C LEU A 31 19.59 -7.01 5.77
N ALA A 32 18.89 -6.40 4.81
CA ALA A 32 19.07 -6.71 3.40
C ALA A 32 20.49 -6.35 2.94
N LEU A 33 21.00 -5.19 3.35
CA LEU A 33 22.35 -4.77 3.00
C LEU A 33 23.41 -5.73 3.56
N GLY A 34 23.28 -6.13 4.83
CA GLY A 34 24.14 -7.14 5.44
C GLY A 34 24.08 -8.48 4.72
N PHE A 35 22.88 -8.93 4.35
CA PHE A 35 22.69 -10.17 3.59
C PHE A 35 23.36 -10.13 2.21
N PHE A 36 23.19 -9.05 1.47
CA PHE A 36 23.82 -8.88 0.15
C PHE A 36 25.35 -8.72 0.23
N LEU A 37 25.87 -8.05 1.28
CA LEU A 37 27.31 -7.99 1.53
C LEU A 37 27.89 -9.37 1.85
N LEU A 38 27.21 -10.18 2.66
CA LEU A 38 27.62 -11.55 2.94
C LEU A 38 27.67 -12.38 1.65
N ILE A 39 26.62 -12.33 0.82
CA ILE A 39 26.64 -13.03 -0.48
C ILE A 39 27.81 -12.56 -1.35
N ASN A 40 28.10 -11.26 -1.36
CA ASN A 40 29.21 -10.71 -2.16
C ASN A 40 30.58 -11.22 -1.67
N GLU A 41 30.79 -11.29 -0.36
CA GLU A 41 32.04 -11.81 0.23
C GLU A 41 32.25 -13.31 -0.03
N PHE A 42 31.18 -14.10 0.01
CA PHE A 42 31.23 -15.55 -0.23
C PHE A 42 31.11 -15.95 -1.71
N SER A 43 30.98 -14.98 -2.63
CA SER A 43 30.88 -15.22 -4.06
C SER A 43 32.23 -15.66 -4.65
N LEU A 44 32.30 -16.91 -5.14
CA LEU A 44 33.50 -17.49 -5.76
C LEU A 44 33.75 -17.01 -7.21
N LYS A 45 32.74 -16.40 -7.86
CA LYS A 45 32.80 -16.11 -9.31
C LYS A 45 33.28 -14.71 -9.63
N GLN A 46 32.90 -13.71 -8.84
CA GLN A 46 33.40 -12.33 -8.94
C GLN A 46 32.84 -11.55 -7.74
N LYS A 47 33.68 -10.75 -7.07
CA LYS A 47 33.21 -9.80 -6.07
C LYS A 47 32.74 -8.55 -6.79
N ASN A 48 31.47 -8.20 -6.62
CA ASN A 48 30.95 -6.92 -7.07
C ASN A 48 31.56 -5.80 -6.21
N SER A 49 31.66 -4.60 -6.77
CA SER A 49 32.06 -3.44 -5.97
C SER A 49 31.03 -3.21 -4.86
N LEU A 50 31.46 -2.67 -3.72
CA LEU A 50 30.54 -2.32 -2.63
C LEU A 50 29.44 -1.36 -3.14
N ILE A 51 29.79 -0.46 -4.05
CA ILE A 51 28.88 0.52 -4.64
C ILE A 51 27.78 -0.18 -5.44
N ASP A 52 28.09 -1.22 -6.20
CA ASP A 52 27.08 -1.97 -6.96
C ASP A 52 26.12 -2.73 -6.05
N VAL A 53 26.64 -3.27 -4.94
CA VAL A 53 25.81 -3.92 -3.91
C VAL A 53 24.84 -2.92 -3.27
N PHE A 54 25.35 -1.74 -2.87
CA PHE A 54 24.54 -0.66 -2.34
C PHE A 54 23.49 -0.17 -3.34
N THR A 55 23.86 -0.04 -4.62
CA THR A 55 22.96 0.35 -5.72
C THR A 55 21.83 -0.66 -5.86
N THR A 56 22.17 -1.94 -5.92
CA THR A 56 21.21 -3.04 -6.07
C THR A 56 20.19 -3.06 -4.94
N VAL A 57 20.65 -2.96 -3.68
CA VAL A 57 19.77 -2.94 -2.51
C VAL A 57 18.86 -1.71 -2.51
N SER A 58 19.41 -0.53 -2.86
CA SER A 58 18.66 0.73 -2.92
C SER A 58 17.55 0.68 -3.97
N VAL A 59 17.84 0.15 -5.17
CA VAL A 59 16.87 0.00 -6.26
C VAL A 59 15.74 -0.96 -5.85
N ILE A 60 16.08 -2.12 -5.29
CA ILE A 60 15.08 -3.12 -4.84
C ILE A 60 14.16 -2.52 -3.78
N PHE A 61 14.72 -1.86 -2.76
CA PHE A 61 13.91 -1.26 -1.69
C PHE A 61 13.02 -0.13 -2.19
N THR A 62 13.51 0.70 -3.11
CA THR A 62 12.71 1.75 -3.74
C THR A 62 11.54 1.15 -4.53
N ALA A 63 11.77 0.09 -5.30
CA ALA A 63 10.70 -0.61 -6.03
C ALA A 63 9.64 -1.20 -5.08
N VAL A 64 10.06 -1.85 -4.00
CA VAL A 64 9.15 -2.40 -2.98
C VAL A 64 8.34 -1.29 -2.29
N LEU A 65 8.96 -0.17 -1.94
CA LEU A 65 8.27 0.98 -1.34
C LEU A 65 7.23 1.59 -2.28
N LEU A 66 7.54 1.70 -3.58
CA LEU A 66 6.60 2.16 -4.59
C LEU A 66 5.40 1.22 -4.71
N LEU A 67 5.62 -0.09 -4.71
CA LEU A 67 4.54 -1.09 -4.69
C LEU A 67 3.68 -0.94 -3.43
N ILE A 68 4.28 -0.82 -2.25
CA ILE A 68 3.55 -0.60 -0.99
C ILE A 68 2.70 0.67 -1.08
N LEU A 69 3.25 1.76 -1.61
CA LEU A 69 2.50 3.01 -1.80
C LEU A 69 1.31 2.85 -2.73
N ILE A 70 1.46 2.17 -3.86
CA ILE A 70 0.35 1.87 -4.79
C ILE A 70 -0.77 1.17 -4.04
N PHE A 71 -0.46 0.12 -3.27
CA PHE A 71 -1.46 -0.59 -2.46
C PHE A 71 -2.10 0.31 -1.40
N ARG A 72 -1.30 1.16 -0.75
CA ARG A 72 -1.71 2.01 0.36
C ARG A 72 -2.57 3.22 -0.08
N PHE A 73 -2.37 3.72 -1.30
CA PHE A 73 -3.28 4.68 -1.93
C PHE A 73 -4.65 4.09 -2.27
N GLY A 74 -4.86 2.81 -1.95
CA GLY A 74 -6.15 2.17 -2.10
C GLY A 74 -6.32 1.54 -3.47
N PHE A 75 -5.25 1.32 -4.24
CA PHE A 75 -5.32 0.57 -5.50
C PHE A 75 -6.01 -0.79 -5.27
N LEU A 76 -5.57 -1.55 -4.27
CA LEU A 76 -6.19 -2.85 -3.94
C LEU A 76 -7.66 -2.69 -3.50
N LYS A 77 -7.96 -1.68 -2.69
CA LYS A 77 -9.33 -1.41 -2.21
C LYS A 77 -10.25 -1.05 -3.38
N ASN A 78 -9.78 -0.22 -4.31
CA ASN A 78 -10.52 0.21 -5.48
C ASN A 78 -10.69 -0.96 -6.45
N LEU A 79 -9.65 -1.77 -6.64
CA LEU A 79 -9.68 -2.99 -7.45
C LEU A 79 -10.71 -3.99 -6.89
N PHE A 80 -10.67 -4.29 -5.59
CA PHE A 80 -11.66 -5.16 -4.95
C PHE A 80 -13.07 -4.58 -4.99
N THR A 81 -13.22 -3.26 -4.82
CA THR A 81 -14.52 -2.60 -4.91
C THR A 81 -15.07 -2.69 -6.34
N PHE A 82 -14.21 -2.53 -7.35
CA PHE A 82 -14.58 -2.69 -8.75
C PHE A 82 -15.05 -4.12 -9.05
N PHE A 83 -14.27 -5.13 -8.67
CA PHE A 83 -14.66 -6.53 -8.85
C PHE A 83 -15.95 -6.88 -8.10
N LYS A 84 -16.09 -6.41 -6.86
CA LYS A 84 -17.31 -6.63 -6.07
C LYS A 84 -18.53 -5.95 -6.70
N LYS A 85 -18.37 -4.71 -7.19
CA LYS A 85 -19.44 -3.97 -7.88
C LYS A 85 -19.86 -4.70 -9.16
N ASN A 86 -18.92 -5.20 -9.94
CA ASN A 86 -19.22 -5.97 -11.15
C ASN A 86 -19.95 -7.28 -10.81
N HIS A 87 -19.49 -8.01 -9.80
CA HIS A 87 -20.17 -9.24 -9.37
C HIS A 87 -21.59 -8.97 -8.83
N GLU A 88 -21.77 -7.93 -8.01
CA GLU A 88 -23.09 -7.52 -7.51
C GLU A 88 -24.01 -7.07 -8.65
N ASN A 89 -23.50 -6.37 -9.67
CA ASN A 89 -24.27 -5.99 -10.85
C ASN A 89 -24.73 -7.22 -11.65
N THR A 90 -23.84 -8.20 -11.89
CA THR A 90 -24.21 -9.44 -12.56
C THR A 90 -25.27 -10.22 -11.76
N LYS A 91 -25.14 -10.24 -10.43
CA LYS A 91 -26.12 -10.88 -9.55
C LYS A 91 -27.48 -10.15 -9.56
N LYS A 92 -27.47 -8.80 -9.55
CA LYS A 92 -28.69 -7.97 -9.66
C LYS A 92 -29.40 -8.22 -10.98
N LEU A 93 -28.68 -8.21 -12.10
CA LEU A 93 -29.25 -8.53 -13.41
C LEU A 93 -29.90 -9.91 -13.42
N ARG A 94 -29.20 -10.94 -12.92
CA ARG A 94 -29.76 -12.31 -12.80
C ARG A 94 -30.98 -12.36 -11.88
N GLN A 95 -31.02 -11.54 -10.83
CA GLN A 95 -32.16 -11.45 -9.91
C GLN A 95 -33.33 -10.68 -10.50
N GLU A 96 -33.12 -9.63 -11.30
CA GLU A 96 -34.17 -8.92 -12.03
C GLU A 96 -34.85 -9.82 -13.06
N TYR A 97 -34.09 -10.65 -13.77
CA TYR A 97 -34.67 -11.68 -14.65
C TYR A 97 -35.52 -12.70 -13.88
N LYS A 98 -35.12 -13.07 -12.66
CA LYS A 98 -35.92 -13.97 -11.80
C LYS A 98 -37.13 -13.27 -11.19
N SER A 99 -37.02 -12.01 -10.78
CA SER A 99 -38.12 -11.29 -10.12
C SER A 99 -39.23 -10.87 -11.09
N LYS A 100 -38.93 -10.75 -12.39
CA LYS A 100 -39.98 -10.66 -13.43
C LYS A 100 -40.90 -11.90 -13.45
N LYS A 101 -40.46 -13.05 -12.93
CA LYS A 101 -41.23 -14.29 -12.85
C LYS A 101 -41.91 -14.52 -11.49
N LEU A 102 -41.72 -13.63 -10.51
CA LEU A 102 -42.27 -13.77 -9.15
C LEU A 102 -43.64 -13.11 -9.00
N SER A 103 -44.49 -13.70 -8.15
CA SER A 103 -45.79 -13.18 -7.71
C SER A 103 -45.64 -11.85 -6.93
N TYR A 104 -46.74 -11.09 -6.82
CA TYR A 104 -46.77 -9.80 -6.12
C TYR A 104 -46.36 -9.90 -4.65
N GLU A 105 -46.81 -10.95 -3.94
CA GLU A 105 -46.50 -11.19 -2.53
C GLU A 105 -45.01 -11.51 -2.30
N GLU A 106 -44.43 -12.31 -3.20
CA GLU A 106 -43.01 -12.70 -3.15
C GLU A 106 -42.07 -11.48 -3.36
N LYS A 107 -42.50 -10.50 -4.18
CA LYS A 107 -41.75 -9.25 -4.39
C LYS A 107 -41.70 -8.38 -3.13
N GLN A 108 -42.77 -8.36 -2.33
CA GLN A 108 -42.79 -7.58 -1.09
C GLN A 108 -41.87 -8.19 -0.02
N ALA A 109 -41.94 -9.51 0.18
CA ALA A 109 -41.05 -10.21 1.10
C ALA A 109 -39.56 -10.00 0.74
N TYR A 110 -39.26 -9.96 -0.56
CA TYR A 110 -37.91 -9.72 -1.05
C TYR A 110 -37.36 -8.32 -0.73
N LYS A 111 -38.20 -7.28 -0.87
CA LYS A 111 -37.82 -5.90 -0.52
C LYS A 111 -37.48 -5.77 0.96
N TYR A 112 -38.29 -6.37 1.83
CA TYR A 112 -38.09 -6.31 3.27
C TYR A 112 -36.76 -6.96 3.71
N LEU A 113 -36.43 -8.13 3.14
CA LEU A 113 -35.16 -8.84 3.44
C LEU A 113 -33.92 -8.06 2.99
N ASN A 114 -34.01 -7.31 1.88
CA ASN A 114 -32.89 -6.50 1.40
C ASN A 114 -32.66 -5.26 2.27
N GLN A 115 -33.74 -4.60 2.72
CA GLN A 115 -33.65 -3.46 3.65
C GLN A 115 -32.98 -3.86 4.98
N GLN A 116 -33.34 -5.02 5.56
CA GLN A 116 -32.67 -5.49 6.77
C GLN A 116 -31.17 -5.78 6.58
N LYS A 117 -30.76 -6.27 5.40
CA LYS A 117 -29.35 -6.54 5.10
C LYS A 117 -28.54 -5.26 4.93
N GLU A 118 -29.14 -4.20 4.39
CA GLU A 118 -28.49 -2.90 4.23
C GLU A 118 -28.31 -2.18 5.57
N ALA A 119 -29.32 -2.23 6.44
CA ALA A 119 -29.24 -1.70 7.80
C ALA A 119 -28.09 -2.35 8.61
N LYS A 120 -27.91 -3.68 8.49
CA LYS A 120 -26.80 -4.41 9.14
C LYS A 120 -25.42 -4.04 8.61
N LYS A 121 -25.30 -3.60 7.35
CA LYS A 121 -24.02 -3.17 6.76
C LYS A 121 -23.64 -1.76 7.20
N ALA A 122 -24.62 -0.87 7.38
CA ALA A 122 -24.41 0.51 7.82
C ALA A 122 -23.95 0.60 9.29
N ALA A 123 -24.27 -0.39 10.12
CA ALA A 123 -23.87 -0.44 11.53
C ALA A 123 -22.37 -0.74 11.78
N LYS A 124 -21.59 -1.08 10.75
CA LYS A 124 -20.15 -1.35 10.92
C LYS A 124 -19.38 -0.04 11.09
N LYS A 125 -18.76 0.15 12.26
CA LYS A 125 -17.94 1.32 12.59
C LYS A 125 -16.86 1.57 11.52
N PRO A 126 -16.61 2.84 11.15
CA PRO A 126 -15.57 3.17 10.18
C PRO A 126 -14.19 2.76 10.71
N LYS A 127 -13.40 2.07 9.86
CA LYS A 127 -12.00 1.78 10.17
C LYS A 127 -11.22 3.10 10.28
N VAL A 128 -10.43 3.25 11.34
CA VAL A 128 -9.53 4.39 11.55
C VAL A 128 -8.61 4.51 10.33
N LYS A 129 -8.65 5.67 9.65
CA LYS A 129 -7.73 5.97 8.54
C LYS A 129 -6.35 6.27 9.13
N THR A 130 -5.39 5.40 8.86
CA THR A 130 -3.98 5.67 9.16
C THR A 130 -3.39 6.64 8.13
N SER A 131 -2.50 7.52 8.56
CA SER A 131 -1.81 8.48 7.68
C SER A 131 -0.90 7.76 6.68
N ASN A 132 -0.89 8.20 5.41
CA ASN A 132 0.06 7.70 4.41
C ASN A 132 1.42 8.39 4.48
N PHE A 133 1.54 9.44 5.31
CA PHE A 133 2.71 10.30 5.38
C PHE A 133 4.04 9.55 5.62
N PRO A 134 4.16 8.59 6.57
CA PRO A 134 5.44 7.91 6.80
C PRO A 134 5.95 7.16 5.56
N PHE A 135 5.05 6.55 4.79
CA PHE A 135 5.41 5.77 3.60
C PHE A 135 5.82 6.66 2.44
N VAL A 136 5.11 7.78 2.26
CA VAL A 136 5.46 8.79 1.25
C VAL A 136 6.83 9.41 1.58
N PHE A 137 7.06 9.73 2.85
CA PHE A 137 8.32 10.30 3.32
C PHE A 137 9.50 9.35 3.04
N ILE A 138 9.37 8.08 3.43
CA ILE A 138 10.42 7.07 3.22
C ILE A 138 10.66 6.81 1.73
N ALA A 139 9.60 6.74 0.91
CA ALA A 139 9.76 6.52 -0.53
C ALA A 139 10.50 7.68 -1.22
N LEU A 140 10.18 8.92 -0.87
CA LEU A 140 10.91 10.09 -1.39
C LEU A 140 12.39 10.05 -0.98
N LEU A 141 12.67 9.74 0.29
CA LEU A 141 14.03 9.67 0.81
C LEU A 141 14.82 8.52 0.15
N SER A 142 14.21 7.34 0.01
CA SER A 142 14.80 6.18 -0.67
C SER A 142 15.08 6.45 -2.15
N LEU A 143 14.19 7.19 -2.81
CA LEU A 143 14.36 7.56 -4.21
C LEU A 143 15.54 8.53 -4.38
N ILE A 144 15.68 9.53 -3.50
CA ILE A 144 16.83 10.43 -3.50
C ILE A 144 18.14 9.64 -3.29
N ILE A 145 18.19 8.75 -2.29
CA ILE A 145 19.37 7.91 -2.04
C ILE A 145 19.69 7.06 -3.26
N THR A 146 18.69 6.42 -3.85
CA THR A 146 18.88 5.54 -5.01
C THR A 146 19.42 6.31 -6.21
N ILE A 147 18.92 7.52 -6.48
CA ILE A 147 19.45 8.38 -7.55
C ILE A 147 20.91 8.72 -7.28
N ILE A 148 21.26 9.16 -6.06
CA ILE A 148 22.63 9.53 -5.70
C ILE A 148 23.57 8.33 -5.89
N VAL A 149 23.20 7.16 -5.37
CA VAL A 149 24.04 5.95 -5.41
C VAL A 149 24.17 5.44 -6.86
N ALA A 150 23.09 5.48 -7.65
CA ALA A 150 23.15 5.11 -9.06
C ALA A 150 24.07 6.04 -9.86
N ILE A 151 23.99 7.37 -9.64
CA ILE A 151 24.90 8.32 -10.29
C ILE A 151 26.36 8.01 -9.94
N ILE A 152 26.65 7.68 -8.68
CA ILE A 152 28.01 7.31 -8.26
C ILE A 152 28.47 6.03 -8.95
N SER A 153 27.62 5.00 -9.00
CA SER A 153 27.90 3.72 -9.68
C SER A 153 28.17 3.88 -11.18
N PHE A 154 27.43 4.76 -11.87
CA PHE A 154 27.62 5.01 -13.31
C PHE A 154 28.85 5.85 -13.66
N ASN A 155 29.40 6.61 -12.69
CA ASN A 155 30.57 7.48 -12.90
C ASN A 155 31.88 6.89 -12.35
N LEU A 156 31.85 5.68 -11.79
CA LEU A 156 33.00 4.90 -11.33
C LEU A 156 33.32 3.77 -12.30
#